data_AF-A0A1F3ZBE8-F1
#
_entry.id   AF-A0A1F3ZBE8-F1
#
_cell.length_a   1.000
_cell.length_b   1.000
_cell.length_c   1.000
_cell.angle_alpha   90.00
_cell.angle_beta   90.00
_cell.angle_gamma   90.00
#
_symmetry.space_group_name_H-M   'P 1'
#
loop_
_entity.id
_entity.type
_entity.pdbx_description
1 polymer ?
#
loop_
_entity_poly.entity_id
_entity_poly.type
_entity_poly.pdbx_seq_one_letter_code
_entity_poly.pdbx_strand_id
1 'polypeptide(L)' 'MSKAPKAPTFEDALAELEKIVANMEAGQLPLEDSLAAYKRGTELLKFCQQKIQDAESQVRVLTEANQLENFPGDSGN' A
#
# COMPACT_ATOMS: atom_id res chain seq x y z
N MET A 1 1.99 -4.53 -30.27
CA MET A 1 1.61 -5.43 -29.16
C MET A 1 1.00 -4.58 -28.06
N SER A 2 -0.28 -4.77 -27.77
CA SER A 2 -1.03 -3.96 -26.80
C SER A 2 -0.66 -4.39 -25.38
N LYS A 3 0.09 -3.55 -24.67
CA LYS A 3 0.47 -3.79 -23.27
C LYS A 3 -0.78 -3.60 -22.42
N ALA A 4 -1.33 -4.70 -21.88
CA ALA A 4 -2.44 -4.64 -20.94
C ALA A 4 -2.10 -3.67 -19.79
N PRO A 5 -3.05 -2.87 -19.27
CA PRO A 5 -2.78 -1.93 -18.21
C PRO A 5 -2.29 -2.71 -16.98
N LYS A 6 -1.01 -2.54 -16.66
CA LYS A 6 -0.41 -3.15 -15.48
C LYS A 6 -1.02 -2.44 -14.28
N ALA A 7 -1.55 -3.21 -13.33
CA ALA A 7 -2.06 -2.67 -12.08
C ALA A 7 -0.97 -1.78 -11.45
N PRO A 8 -1.34 -0.61 -10.89
CA PRO A 8 -0.37 0.30 -10.31
C PRO A 8 0.41 -0.40 -9.19
N THR A 9 1.72 -0.16 -9.14
CA THR A 9 2.55 -0.61 -8.02
C THR A 9 2.34 0.30 -6.81
N PHE A 10 2.86 -0.10 -5.64
CA PHE A 10 2.86 0.76 -4.46
C PHE A 10 3.58 2.08 -4.73
N GLU A 11 4.74 2.01 -5.39
CA GLU A 11 5.56 3.18 -5.74
C GLU A 11 4.82 4.11 -6.71
N ASP A 12 4.14 3.55 -7.71
CA ASP A 12 3.32 4.35 -8.64
C ASP A 12 2.18 5.07 -7.92
N ALA A 13 1.48 4.37 -7.03
CA ALA A 13 0.37 4.94 -6.28
C ALA A 13 0.82 6.04 -5.30
N LEU A 14 1.99 5.85 -4.67
CA LEU A 14 2.59 6.85 -3.79
C LEU A 14 3.00 8.10 -4.56
N ALA A 15 3.70 7.94 -5.70
CA ALA A 15 4.11 9.06 -6.53
C ALA A 15 2.91 9.84 -7.11
N GLU A 16 1.81 9.16 -7.41
CA GLU A 16 0.57 9.81 -7.83
C GLU A 16 -0.07 10.60 -6.67
N LEU A 17 -0.07 10.04 -5.46
CA LEU A 17 -0.59 10.70 -4.27
C LEU A 17 0.21 11.97 -3.94
N GLU A 18 1.54 11.92 -4.01
CA GLU A 18 2.41 13.08 -3.79
C GLU A 18 2.11 14.21 -4.78
N LYS A 19 1.90 13.88 -6.06
CA LYS A 19 1.51 14.87 -7.08
C LYS A 19 0.15 15.51 -6.77
N ILE A 20 -0.81 14.70 -6.34
CA ILE A 20 -2.14 15.19 -5.95
C ILE A 20 -2.02 16.17 -4.78
N VAL A 21 -1.27 15.81 -3.74
CA VAL A 21 -1.05 16.66 -2.58
C VAL A 21 -0.36 17.96 -2.98
N ALA A 22 0.71 17.89 -3.75
CA ALA A 22 1.44 19.08 -4.23
C ALA A 22 0.53 20.03 -5.03
N ASN A 23 -0.35 19.49 -5.87
CA ASN A 23 -1.31 20.30 -6.62
C ASN A 23 -2.35 20.96 -5.70
N MET A 24 -2.83 20.24 -4.68
CA MET A 24 -3.75 20.78 -3.67
C MET A 24 -3.11 21.89 -2.84
N GLU A 25 -1.84 21.73 -2.46
CA GLU A 25 -1.07 22.73 -1.72
C GLU A 25 -0.73 23.98 -2.55
N ALA A 26 -0.62 23.84 -3.88
CA ALA A 26 -0.42 24.98 -4.78
C ALA A 26 -1.63 25.94 -4.81
N GLY A 27 -2.80 25.52 -4.32
CA GLY A 27 -3.96 26.39 -4.05
C GLY A 27 -4.65 26.98 -5.28
N GLN A 28 -4.32 26.52 -6.50
CA GLN A 28 -4.90 26.99 -7.76
C GLN A 28 -5.95 26.05 -8.37
N LEU A 29 -6.31 24.97 -7.68
CA LEU A 29 -7.34 24.04 -8.16
C LEU A 29 -8.73 24.65 -7.98
N PRO A 30 -9.60 24.61 -9.01
CA PRO A 30 -11.01 24.90 -8.83
C PRO A 30 -11.64 23.86 -7.89
N LEU A 31 -12.81 24.20 -7.34
CA LEU A 31 -13.48 23.37 -6.32
C LEU A 31 -13.77 21.95 -6.82
N GLU A 32 -14.22 21.81 -8.07
CA GLU A 32 -14.52 20.50 -8.68
C GLU A 32 -13.26 19.62 -8.78
N ASP A 33 -12.15 20.20 -9.22
CA ASP A 33 -10.88 19.48 -9.32
C ASP A 33 -10.31 19.16 -7.93
N SER A 34 -10.53 20.03 -6.94
CA SER A 34 -10.12 19.78 -5.55
C SER A 34 -10.88 18.59 -4.95
N LEU A 35 -12.18 18.47 -5.25
CA LEU A 35 -12.98 17.31 -4.83
C LEU A 35 -12.54 16.02 -5.53
N ALA A 36 -12.24 16.10 -6.84
CA ALA A 36 -11.72 14.97 -7.60
C ALA A 36 -10.34 14.51 -7.08
N ALA A 37 -9.44 15.46 -6.84
CA ALA A 37 -8.11 15.24 -6.29
C ALA A 37 -8.18 14.60 -4.90
N TYR A 38 -9.06 15.10 -4.02
CA TYR A 38 -9.30 14.51 -2.71
C TYR A 38 -9.80 13.08 -2.81
N LYS A 39 -10.84 12.81 -3.63
CA LYS A 39 -11.36 11.46 -3.82
C LYS A 39 -10.27 10.51 -4.30
N ARG A 40 -9.53 10.89 -5.33
CA ARG A 40 -8.44 10.08 -5.87
C ARG A 40 -7.35 9.85 -4.83
N GLY A 41 -6.96 10.88 -4.09
CA GLY A 41 -6.00 10.78 -2.99
C GLY A 41 -6.43 9.79 -1.91
N THR A 42 -7.71 9.78 -1.53
CA THR A 42 -8.22 8.80 -0.55
C THR A 42 -8.22 7.36 -1.08
N GLU A 43 -8.44 7.16 -2.38
CA GLU A 43 -8.37 5.83 -3.01
C GLU A 43 -6.93 5.32 -3.03
N LEU A 44 -5.98 6.17 -3.44
CA LEU A 44 -4.55 5.84 -3.43
C LEU A 44 -4.03 5.55 -2.03
N LEU A 45 -4.44 6.35 -1.04
CA LEU A 45 -4.06 6.15 0.36
C LEU A 45 -4.56 4.80 0.89
N LYS A 46 -5.80 4.41 0.56
CA LYS A 46 -6.33 3.08 0.92
C LYS A 46 -5.55 1.96 0.24
N PHE A 47 -5.24 2.12 -1.04
CA PHE A 47 -4.44 1.15 -1.79
C PHE A 47 -3.05 0.94 -1.15
N CYS A 48 -2.36 2.03 -0.81
CA CYS A 48 -1.05 1.97 -0.16
C CYS A 48 -1.12 1.25 1.19
N GLN A 49 -2.12 1.57 2.03
CA GLN A 49 -2.33 0.89 3.32
C GLN A 49 -2.58 -0.61 3.14
N GLN A 50 -3.41 -1.00 2.18
CA GLN A 50 -3.67 -2.41 1.91
C GLN A 50 -2.40 -3.15 1.47
N LYS A 51 -1.56 -2.53 0.64
CA LYS A 51 -0.29 -3.13 0.22
C LYS A 51 0.69 -3.34 1.38
N ILE A 52 0.75 -2.38 2.30
CA ILE A 52 1.56 -2.52 3.51
C ILE A 52 1.01 -3.64 4.40
N GLN A 53 -0.29 -3.67 4.65
CA GLN A 53 -0.92 -4.72 5.46
C GLN A 53 -0.71 -6.12 4.87
N ASP A 54 -0.82 -6.25 3.55
CA ASP A 54 -0.58 -7.52 2.85
C ASP A 54 0.88 -7.97 3.02
N ALA A 55 1.83 -7.05 2.86
CA ALA A 55 3.25 -7.33 3.09
C ALA A 55 3.53 -7.72 4.55
N GLU A 56 2.97 -7.00 5.53
CA GLU A 56 3.09 -7.33 6.96
C GLU A 56 2.51 -8.71 7.28
N SER A 57 1.36 -9.05 6.68
CA SER A 57 0.73 -10.37 6.84
C SER A 57 1.62 -11.48 6.27
N GLN A 58 2.19 -11.29 5.08
CA GLN A 58 3.12 -12.24 4.48
C GLN A 58 4.37 -12.45 5.36
N VAL A 59 4.96 -11.38 5.88
CA VAL A 59 6.11 -11.46 6.80
C VAL A 59 5.75 -12.19 8.09
N ARG A 60 4.57 -11.92 8.65
CA ARG A 60 4.07 -12.61 9.85
C ARG A 60 3.93 -14.11 9.60
N VAL A 61 3.27 -14.52 8.51
CA VAL A 61 3.10 -15.94 8.15
C VAL A 61 4.46 -16.63 7.98
N LEU A 62 5.42 -15.99 7.32
CA LEU A 62 6.77 -16.54 7.15
C LEU A 62 7.50 -16.68 8.49
N THR A 63 7.33 -15.71 9.40
CA THR A 63 7.93 -15.73 10.73
C THR A 63 7.33 -16.83 11.60
N GLU A 64 5.99 -16.98 11.61
CA GLU A 64 5.28 -18.05 12.32
C GLU A 64 5.64 -19.43 11.75
N ALA A 65 5.75 -19.55 10.42
CA ALA A 65 6.20 -20.77 9.76
C ALA A 65 7.65 -21.13 10.13
N ASN A 66 8.54 -20.15 10.28
CA ASN A 66 9.91 -20.39 10.74
C ASN A 66 9.98 -20.71 12.25
N GLN A 67 9.07 -20.18 13.06
CA GLN A 67 8.99 -20.48 14.50
C GLN A 67 8.52 -21.91 14.78
N LEU A 68 7.77 -22.54 13.88
CA LEU A 68 7.39 -23.95 13.99
C LEU A 68 8.58 -24.93 13.85
N GLU A 69 9.72 -24.49 13.30
CA GLU A 69 10.95 -25.30 13.26
C GLU A 69 11.75 -25.25 14.58
N ASN A 70 11.34 -24.44 15.54
CA ASN A 70 12.04 -24.27 16.82
C ASN A 70 11.18 -24.72 18.01
N PHE A 71 10.50 -25.86 17.88
CA PHE A 71 9.83 -26.52 18.99
C PHE A 71 10.85 -27.45 19.71
N PRO A 72 11.44 -27.07 20.85
CA PRO A 72 12.06 -28.05 21.74
C PRO A 72 10.93 -28.85 22.41
N GLY A 73 10.40 -29.82 21.67
CA GLY A 73 9.71 -30.95 22.27
C GLY A 73 10.77 -31.90 22.81
N ASP A 74 10.60 -32.31 24.07
CA ASP A 74 11.46 -33.20 24.86
C ASP A 74 12.64 -32.48 25.54
N SER A 75 12.82 -32.47 26.85
CA SER A 75 12.51 -33.46 27.89
C SER A 75 12.03 -32.74 29.17
N GLY A 76 11.12 -33.23 30.00
CA GLY A 76 10.83 -34.63 30.29
C GLY A 76 11.75 -35.20 31.39
N ASN A 77 11.91 -34.52 32.54
CA ASN A 77 12.07 -35.09 33.90
C ASN A 77 12.32 -33.98 34.94
#